data_AF-A0A117LP78-F1
#
_entry.id   AF-A0A117LP78-F1
#
_cell.length_a   1.000
_cell.length_b   1.000
_cell.length_c   1.000
_cell.angle_alpha   90.00
_cell.angle_beta   90.00
_cell.angle_gamma   90.00
#
_symmetry.space_group_name_H-M   'P 1'
#
loop_
_entity.id
_entity.type
_entity.pdbx_description
1 polymer ?
#
loop_
_entity_poly.entity_id
_entity_poly.type
_entity_poly.pdbx_seq_one_letter_code
_entity_poly.pdbx_strand_id
1 'polypeptide(L)' 'MNSLEQLRQFSKVVADTGDFESILAYRPIDATTNPSLIYAAASQEKYRYLSEKAVAKAK' A
#
# COMPACT_ATOMS: atom_id res chain seq x y z
N MET A 1 -9.69 15.57 -16.83
CA MET A 1 -8.41 14.86 -16.69
C MET A 1 -7.59 15.56 -15.60
N ASN A 2 -7.41 14.94 -14.43
CA ASN A 2 -6.68 15.54 -13.30
C ASN A 2 -5.15 15.39 -13.47
N SER A 3 -4.36 16.04 -12.61
CA SER A 3 -2.89 16.02 -12.70
C SER A 3 -2.29 14.61 -12.61
N LEU A 4 -2.90 13.72 -11.81
CA LEU A 4 -2.45 12.33 -11.71
C LEU A 4 -2.68 11.56 -13.01
N GLU A 5 -3.83 11.76 -13.66
CA GLU A 5 -4.14 11.15 -14.96
C GLU A 5 -3.19 11.64 -16.06
N GLN A 6 -2.84 12.94 -16.04
CA GLN A 6 -1.84 13.50 -16.95
C GLN A 6 -0.45 12.90 -16.70
N LEU A 7 -0.01 12.78 -15.44
CA LEU A 7 1.30 12.23 -15.09
C LEU A 7 1.49 10.79 -15.60
N ARG A 8 0.44 9.96 -15.55
CA ARG A 8 0.48 8.58 -16.06
C ARG A 8 0.83 8.46 -17.55
N GLN A 9 0.56 9.50 -18.34
CA GLN A 9 0.88 9.48 -19.77
C GLN A 9 2.40 9.54 -20.02
N PHE A 10 3.15 10.07 -19.06
CA PHE A 10 4.58 10.33 -19.21
C PHE A 10 5.46 9.55 -18.22
N SER A 11 4.88 9.01 -17.14
CA SER A 11 5.63 8.39 -16.06
C SER A 11 4.92 7.19 -15.48
N LYS A 12 5.71 6.23 -14.98
CA LYS A 12 5.19 5.10 -14.22
C LYS A 12 4.87 5.57 -12.80
N VAL A 13 3.59 5.65 -12.48
CA VAL A 13 3.14 6.04 -11.15
C VAL A 13 3.27 4.86 -10.20
N VAL A 14 3.94 5.08 -9.07
CA VAL A 14 4.14 4.11 -7.98
C VAL A 14 3.50 4.68 -6.71
N ALA A 15 2.80 3.84 -5.94
CA ALA A 15 2.30 4.24 -4.62
C ALA A 15 3.28 3.81 -3.52
N ASP A 16 3.77 4.75 -2.73
CA ASP A 16 4.67 4.47 -1.60
C ASP A 16 3.89 4.33 -0.30
N THR A 17 3.26 3.16 -0.10
CA THR A 17 2.37 2.91 1.04
C THR A 17 2.20 1.42 1.32
N GLY A 18 1.96 1.07 2.59
CA GLY A 18 1.48 -0.25 3.02
C GLY A 18 -0.05 -0.37 3.07
N ASP A 19 -0.78 0.72 2.77
CA ASP A 19 -2.25 0.75 2.83
C ASP A 19 -2.89 0.29 1.52
N PHE A 20 -3.50 -0.89 1.53
CA PHE A 20 -4.11 -1.51 0.35
C PHE A 20 -5.28 -0.70 -0.22
N GLU A 21 -6.06 -0.03 0.63
CA GLU A 21 -7.18 0.82 0.17
C GLU A 21 -6.69 1.98 -0.71
N SER A 22 -5.60 2.65 -0.30
CA SER A 22 -4.96 3.68 -1.12
C SER A 22 -4.45 3.13 -2.45
N ILE A 23 -3.85 1.94 -2.45
CA ILE A 23 -3.40 1.28 -3.69
C ILE A 23 -4.59 1.01 -4.63
N LEU A 24 -5.72 0.55 -4.10
CA LEU A 24 -6.94 0.30 -4.88
C LEU A 24 -7.56 1.59 -5.43
N ALA A 25 -7.60 2.66 -4.62
CA ALA A 25 -8.17 3.95 -5.01
C ALA A 25 -7.34 4.62 -6.12
N TYR A 26 -6.02 4.58 -5.98
CA TYR A 26 -5.11 5.25 -6.91
C TYR A 26 -4.61 4.36 -8.03
N ARG A 27 -4.84 3.05 -8.03
CA ARG A 27 -4.45 2.11 -9.13
C ARG A 27 -3.07 2.44 -9.74
N PRO A 28 -2.00 2.46 -8.94
CA PRO A 28 -0.65 2.70 -9.45
C PRO A 28 -0.20 1.50 -10.32
N ILE A 29 0.92 1.66 -11.02
CA ILE A 29 1.55 0.53 -11.72
C ILE A 29 2.19 -0.41 -10.72
N ASP A 30 3.02 0.14 -9.82
CA ASP A 30 3.68 -0.60 -8.75
C ASP A 30 3.35 0.03 -7.38
N ALA A 31 3.65 -0.70 -6.31
CA ALA A 31 3.64 -0.15 -4.97
C ALA A 31 4.97 -0.46 -4.27
N THR A 32 5.50 0.51 -3.54
CA THR A 32 6.69 0.35 -2.71
C THR A 32 6.31 0.36 -1.24
N THR A 33 7.03 -0.44 -0.47
CA THR A 33 6.94 -0.45 0.99
C THR A 33 8.34 -0.29 1.57
N ASN A 34 8.40 0.04 2.85
CA ASN A 34 9.60 0.03 3.66
C ASN A 34 9.22 -0.35 5.10
N PRO A 35 10.17 -0.62 6.01
CA PRO A 35 9.85 -1.03 7.38
C PRO A 35 8.90 -0.08 8.10
N SER A 36 9.05 1.24 7.94
CA SER A 36 8.19 2.24 8.56
C SER A 36 6.75 2.18 8.03
N LEU A 37 6.58 2.03 6.72
CA LEU A 37 5.25 1.92 6.08
C LEU A 37 4.54 0.61 6.46
N ILE A 38 5.28 -0.49 6.58
CA ILE A 38 4.73 -1.76 7.08
C ILE A 38 4.29 -1.63 8.54
N TYR A 39 5.13 -1.02 9.39
CA TYR A 39 4.78 -0.78 10.80
C TYR A 39 3.51 0.07 10.93
N ALA A 40 3.43 1.17 10.17
CA ALA A 40 2.25 2.04 10.17
C ALA A 40 1.00 1.29 9.70
N ALA A 41 1.07 0.48 8.64
CA ALA A 41 -0.05 -0.30 8.14
C ALA A 41 -0.47 -1.41 9.13
N ALA A 42 0.48 -2.15 9.70
CA ALA A 42 0.22 -3.23 10.65
C ALA A 42 -0.41 -2.75 11.96
N SER A 43 -0.22 -1.46 12.30
CA SER A 43 -0.81 -0.80 13.46
C SER A 43 -2.27 -0.36 13.23
N GLN A 44 -2.78 -0.42 12.00
CA GLN A 44 -4.17 -0.09 11.70
C GLN A 44 -5.09 -1.27 11.99
N GLU A 45 -6.19 -1.00 12.69
CA GLU A 45 -7.15 -2.03 13.11
C GLU A 45 -7.70 -2.85 11.93
N LYS A 46 -7.97 -2.20 10.79
CA LYS A 46 -8.45 -2.86 9.57
C LYS A 46 -7.50 -3.93 9.01
N TYR A 47 -6.21 -3.90 9.39
CA TYR A 47 -5.21 -4.87 8.95
C TYR A 47 -4.74 -5.81 10.06
N ARG A 48 -5.29 -5.71 11.28
CA ARG A 48 -4.88 -6.54 12.42
C ARG A 48 -4.95 -8.04 12.12
N TYR A 49 -5.97 -8.47 11.39
CA TYR A 49 -6.14 -9.87 10.99
C TYR A 49 -4.96 -10.43 10.16
N LEU A 50 -4.27 -9.59 9.38
CA LEU A 50 -3.10 -10.00 8.59
C LEU A 50 -1.89 -10.22 9.50
N SER A 51 -1.68 -9.32 10.47
CA SER A 51 -0.62 -9.45 11.47
C SER A 51 -0.83 -10.71 12.32
N GLU A 52 -2.06 -10.94 12.80
CA GLU A 52 -2.42 -12.15 13.57
C GLU A 52 -2.19 -13.43 12.75
N LYS A 53 -2.61 -13.44 11.48
CA LYS A 53 -2.37 -14.57 10.56
C LYS A 53 -0.88 -14.81 10.32
N ALA A 54 -0.08 -13.76 10.19
CA ALA A 54 1.36 -13.87 10.01
C ALA A 54 2.05 -14.47 11.25
N VAL A 55 1.69 -14.00 12.45
CA VAL A 55 2.18 -14.55 13.72
C VAL A 55 1.76 -16.01 13.90
N ALA A 56 0.51 -16.35 13.58
CA ALA A 56 0.01 -17.72 13.68
C ALA A 56 0.75 -18.69 12.74
N LYS A 57 1.12 -18.24 11.53
CA LYS A 57 1.88 -19.04 10.57
C LYS A 57 3.36 -19.19 10.93
N ALA A 58 3.93 -18.23 11.67
CA ALA A 58 5.35 -18.24 12.05
C ALA A 58 5.64 -19.14 13.27
N LYS A 59 4.60 -19.51 14.01
CA LYS A 59 4.68 -20.52 15.09
C LYS A 59 4.67 -21.92 14.51
#